data_AF-A0A2T6J9U2-F1
#
_entry.id   AF-A0A2T6J9U2-F1
#
_cell.length_a   1.000
_cell.length_b   1.000
_cell.length_c   1.000
_cell.angle_alpha   90.00
_cell.angle_beta   90.00
_cell.angle_gamma   90.00
#
_symmetry.space_group_name_H-M   'P 1'
#
loop_
_entity.id
_entity.type
_entity.pdbx_description
1 polymer ?
#
loop_
_entity_poly.entity_id
_entity_poly.type
_entity_poly.pdbx_seq_one_letter_code
_entity_poly.pdbx_strand_id
1 'polypeptide(L)'
;MTAELARLRRTGYSPVSVFVFVGTPPKSVETGPDVIVVERNPRAIDWRPLIGLHVDVVEVGDQGDLYRETVQCAETGKPRSIGLLCRAGIAGLNAEHEQILARLQRTINAIPH
;
A
#
# COMPACT_ATOMS: atom_id res chain seq x y z
N MET A 1 -12.51 -8.52 -2.16
CA MET A 1 -11.26 -9.07 -2.74
C MET A 1 -10.37 -9.71 -1.67
N THR A 2 -10.14 -9.12 -0.49
CA THR A 2 -9.34 -9.76 0.58
C THR A 2 -9.87 -11.11 1.07
N ALA A 3 -11.17 -11.39 0.95
CA ALA A 3 -11.75 -12.69 1.28
C ALA A 3 -11.17 -13.85 0.45
N GLU A 4 -10.78 -13.60 -0.80
CA GLU A 4 -10.16 -14.61 -1.65
C GLU A 4 -8.71 -14.87 -1.26
N LEU A 5 -7.93 -13.81 -1.00
CA LEU A 5 -6.60 -13.93 -0.41
C LEU A 5 -6.66 -14.73 0.89
N ALA A 6 -7.59 -14.40 1.79
CA ALA A 6 -7.79 -15.11 3.05
C ALA A 6 -8.11 -16.60 2.85
N ARG A 7 -8.89 -16.95 1.81
CA ARG A 7 -9.19 -18.34 1.46
C ARG A 7 -7.94 -19.07 0.98
N LEU A 8 -7.18 -18.49 0.06
CA LEU A 8 -5.97 -19.12 -0.50
C LEU A 8 -4.84 -19.22 0.53
N ARG A 9 -4.69 -18.22 1.40
CA ARG A 9 -3.73 -18.25 2.52
C ARG A 9 -3.96 -19.46 3.43
N ARG A 10 -5.23 -19.84 3.67
CA ARG A 10 -5.58 -21.05 4.44
C ARG A 10 -5.21 -22.36 3.74
N THR A 11 -5.02 -22.36 2.43
CA THR A 11 -4.57 -23.52 1.66
C THR A 11 -3.04 -23.53 1.44
N GLY A 12 -2.30 -22.65 2.11
CA GLY A 12 -0.84 -22.56 2.03
C GLY A 12 -0.31 -21.65 0.91
N TYR A 13 -1.18 -20.99 0.14
CA TYR A 13 -0.74 -20.00 -0.85
C TYR A 13 -0.11 -18.79 -0.16
N SER A 14 1.05 -18.36 -0.64
CA SER A 14 1.72 -17.15 -0.17
C SER A 14 2.24 -16.36 -1.37
N PRO A 15 1.58 -15.26 -1.75
CA PRO A 15 2.06 -14.45 -2.87
C PRO A 15 3.38 -13.77 -2.52
N VAL A 16 4.16 -13.41 -3.54
CA VAL A 16 5.43 -12.70 -3.38
C VAL A 16 5.22 -11.28 -2.88
N SER A 17 4.22 -10.58 -3.45
CA SER A 17 3.75 -9.26 -3.01
C SER A 17 2.22 -9.20 -3.10
N VAL A 18 1.62 -8.26 -2.39
CA VAL A 18 0.21 -7.87 -2.53
C VAL A 18 0.14 -6.40 -2.92
N PHE A 19 -0.53 -6.09 -4.01
CA PHE A 19 -0.72 -4.71 -4.46
C PHE A 19 -2.03 -4.15 -3.91
N VAL A 20 -1.97 -3.03 -3.22
CA VAL A 20 -3.12 -2.29 -2.70
C VAL A 20 -3.27 -1.00 -3.49
N PHE A 21 -4.21 -0.96 -4.42
CA PHE A 21 -4.54 0.25 -5.17
C PHE A 21 -5.55 1.09 -4.39
N VAL A 22 -5.24 2.36 -4.17
CA VAL A 22 -6.13 3.34 -3.54
C VAL A 22 -6.72 4.24 -4.62
N GLY A 23 -8.06 4.29 -4.69
CA GLY A 23 -8.80 4.95 -5.76
C GLY A 23 -9.21 3.97 -6.86
N THR A 24 -9.48 4.50 -8.06
CA THR A 24 -9.92 3.69 -9.21
C THR A 24 -8.72 3.30 -10.07
N PRO A 25 -8.30 2.02 -10.06
CA PRO A 25 -7.17 1.57 -10.88
C PRO A 25 -7.47 1.66 -12.38
N PRO A 26 -6.44 1.83 -13.23
CA PRO A 26 -6.62 1.81 -14.68
C PRO A 26 -7.06 0.40 -15.14
N LYS A 27 -7.77 0.33 -16.26
CA LYS A 27 -8.32 -0.94 -16.82
C LYS A 27 -7.26 -2.00 -17.13
N SER A 28 -6.00 -1.61 -17.24
CA SER A 28 -4.86 -2.51 -17.45
C SER A 28 -4.44 -3.28 -16.20
N VAL A 29 -4.91 -2.90 -15.01
CA VAL A 29 -4.67 -3.66 -13.78
C VAL A 29 -5.56 -4.88 -13.79
N GLU A 30 -4.95 -6.05 -13.97
CA GLU A 30 -5.63 -7.32 -13.83
C GLU A 30 -5.99 -7.57 -12.37
N THR A 31 -7.24 -7.96 -12.10
CA THR A 31 -7.66 -8.33 -10.75
C THR A 31 -7.19 -9.74 -10.44
N GLY A 32 -6.54 -9.90 -9.29
CA GLY A 32 -6.08 -11.19 -8.78
C GLY A 32 -6.27 -11.31 -7.26
N PRO A 33 -5.98 -12.49 -6.69
CA PRO A 33 -6.06 -12.70 -5.24
C PRO A 33 -5.04 -11.87 -4.45
N ASP A 34 -3.97 -11.43 -5.10
CA ASP A 34 -2.90 -10.57 -4.60
C ASP A 34 -3.12 -9.08 -4.92
N VAL A 35 -4.30 -8.72 -5.44
CA VAL A 35 -4.68 -7.33 -5.71
C VAL A 35 -5.84 -6.93 -4.80
N ILE A 36 -5.69 -5.80 -4.11
CA ILE A 36 -6.72 -5.19 -3.27
C ILE A 36 -6.99 -3.80 -3.83
N VAL A 37 -8.26 -3.46 -4.02
CA VAL A 37 -8.67 -2.12 -4.45
C VAL A 37 -9.45 -1.46 -3.32
N VAL A 38 -9.07 -0.24 -2.97
CA VAL A 38 -9.68 0.57 -1.90
C VAL A 38 -10.20 1.87 -2.50
N GLU A 39 -11.51 1.93 -2.72
CA GLU A 39 -12.14 3.12 -3.31
C GLU A 39 -12.76 4.08 -2.29
N ARG A 40 -13.02 3.62 -1.06
CA ARG A 40 -13.82 4.42 -0.08
C ARG A 40 -13.44 4.23 1.38
N ASN A 41 -13.55 3.01 1.91
CA ASN A 41 -13.44 2.75 3.35
C ASN A 41 -12.45 1.62 3.64
N PRO A 42 -11.17 1.93 3.91
CA PRO A 42 -10.17 0.92 4.25
C PRO A 42 -10.48 0.18 5.56
N ARG A 43 -11.24 0.78 6.50
CA ARG A 43 -11.59 0.12 7.77
C ARG A 43 -12.57 -1.04 7.61
N ALA A 44 -13.31 -1.09 6.51
CA ALA A 44 -14.23 -2.19 6.20
C ALA A 44 -13.51 -3.45 5.67
N ILE A 45 -12.20 -3.35 5.41
CA ILE A 45 -11.40 -4.43 4.84
C ILE A 45 -10.77 -5.26 5.96
N ASP A 46 -10.81 -6.59 5.83
CA ASP A 46 -10.01 -7.48 6.67
C ASP A 46 -8.56 -7.51 6.16
N TRP A 47 -7.65 -6.93 6.94
CA TRP A 47 -6.22 -6.81 6.63
C TRP A 47 -5.36 -7.96 7.17
N ARG A 48 -5.92 -8.83 8.01
CA ARG A 48 -5.20 -10.00 8.57
C ARG A 48 -4.57 -10.92 7.53
N PRO A 49 -5.10 -11.09 6.30
CA PRO A 49 -4.45 -11.90 5.28
C PRO A 49 -3.04 -11.42 4.88
N LEU A 50 -2.71 -10.16 5.17
CA LEU A 50 -1.41 -9.54 4.85
C LEU A 50 -0.25 -9.97 5.77
N ILE A 51 -0.53 -10.65 6.88
CA ILE A 51 0.50 -10.99 7.89
C ILE A 51 1.72 -11.64 7.25
N GLY A 52 2.90 -11.00 7.40
CA GLY A 52 4.17 -11.51 6.88
C GLY A 52 4.37 -11.42 5.36
N LEU A 53 3.46 -10.78 4.62
CA LEU A 53 3.61 -10.52 3.19
C LEU A 53 4.32 -9.20 2.92
N HIS A 54 4.94 -9.07 1.75
CA HIS A 54 5.31 -7.76 1.21
C HIS A 54 4.06 -7.11 0.62
N VAL A 55 3.87 -5.81 0.84
CA VAL A 55 2.67 -5.08 0.42
C VAL A 55 3.09 -3.78 -0.25
N ASP A 56 2.61 -3.52 -1.44
CA ASP A 56 2.83 -2.26 -2.17
C ASP A 56 1.53 -1.46 -2.21
N VAL A 57 1.48 -0.31 -1.54
CA VAL A 57 0.30 0.57 -1.52
C VAL A 57 0.47 1.69 -2.53
N VAL A 58 -0.37 1.67 -3.57
CA VAL A 58 -0.29 2.55 -4.74
C VAL A 58 -1.46 3.53 -4.76
N GLU A 59 -1.17 4.82 -4.67
CA GLU A 59 -2.15 5.90 -4.89
C GLU A 59 -2.48 6.02 -6.38
N VAL A 60 -3.77 5.99 -6.73
CA VAL A 60 -4.24 6.24 -8.09
C VAL A 60 -5.01 7.55 -8.14
N GLY A 61 -4.38 8.57 -8.72
CA GLY A 61 -4.88 9.94 -8.73
C GLY A 61 -4.55 10.69 -7.44
N ASP A 62 -5.43 11.61 -7.03
CA ASP A 62 -5.31 12.40 -5.81
C ASP A 62 -6.27 11.85 -4.75
N GLN A 63 -5.80 10.92 -3.92
CA GLN A 63 -6.63 10.23 -2.93
C GLN A 63 -6.35 10.70 -1.49
N GLY A 64 -5.22 11.37 -1.25
CA GLY A 64 -4.95 12.17 -0.04
C GLY A 64 -5.24 11.41 1.26
N ASP A 65 -6.32 11.77 1.94
CA ASP A 65 -6.74 11.14 3.20
C ASP A 65 -7.07 9.66 3.06
N LEU A 66 -7.70 9.26 1.95
CA LEU A 66 -8.01 7.85 1.69
C LEU A 66 -6.72 7.02 1.59
N TYR A 67 -5.68 7.56 0.97
CA TYR A 67 -4.36 6.92 0.90
C TYR A 67 -3.74 6.76 2.28
N ARG A 68 -3.67 7.85 3.05
CA ARG A 68 -3.12 7.83 4.41
C ARG A 68 -3.85 6.83 5.31
N GLU A 69 -5.18 6.83 5.28
CA GLU A 69 -5.98 5.91 6.07
C GLU A 69 -5.79 4.45 5.61
N THR A 70 -5.67 4.22 4.30
CA THR A 70 -5.40 2.89 3.75
C THR A 70 -4.06 2.34 4.22
N VAL A 71 -3.00 3.15 4.19
CA VAL A 71 -1.68 2.76 4.70
C VAL A 71 -1.77 2.36 6.17
N GLN A 72 -2.38 3.20 7.02
CA GLN A 72 -2.55 2.90 8.44
C GLN A 72 -3.32 1.59 8.66
N CYS A 73 -4.39 1.36 7.91
CA CYS A 73 -5.16 0.12 8.02
C CYS A 73 -4.37 -1.10 7.54
N ALA A 74 -3.64 -0.99 6.43
CA ALA A 74 -2.79 -2.06 5.90
C ALA A 74 -1.68 -2.45 6.89
N GLU A 75 -1.08 -1.48 7.58
CA GLU A 75 -0.09 -1.72 8.64
C GLU A 75 -0.65 -2.56 9.80
N THR A 76 -1.95 -2.42 10.14
CA THR A 76 -2.58 -3.27 11.17
C THR A 76 -2.61 -4.75 10.79
N GLY A 77 -2.53 -5.05 9.49
CA GLY A 77 -2.35 -6.39 8.94
C GLY A 77 -0.97 -7.00 9.20
N LYS A 78 -0.04 -6.25 9.81
CA LYS A 78 1.34 -6.66 10.13
C LYS A 78 2.08 -7.26 8.93
N PRO A 79 2.17 -6.55 7.79
CA PRO A 79 2.98 -7.00 6.67
C PRO A 79 4.45 -7.13 7.10
N ARG A 80 5.21 -7.95 6.37
CA ARG A 80 6.67 -8.05 6.56
C ARG A 80 7.37 -6.76 6.13
N SER A 81 6.87 -6.13 5.07
CA SER A 81 7.38 -4.87 4.55
C SER A 81 6.28 -4.16 3.77
N ILE A 82 6.31 -2.83 3.77
CA ILE A 82 5.37 -1.99 3.05
C ILE A 82 6.11 -1.01 2.13
N GLY A 83 5.81 -1.08 0.83
CA GLY A 83 6.19 -0.08 -0.16
C GLY A 83 5.05 0.91 -0.33
N LEU A 84 5.38 2.20 -0.41
CA LEU A 84 4.42 3.29 -0.57
C LEU A 84 4.68 3.97 -1.90
N LEU A 85 3.72 3.99 -2.80
CA LEU A 85 3.80 4.66 -4.09
C LEU A 85 2.68 5.69 -4.15
N CYS A 86 3.02 6.97 -4.16
CA CYS A 86 2.05 8.06 -4.17
C CYS A 86 2.50 9.20 -5.08
N ARG A 87 1.69 10.26 -5.22
CA ARG A 87 2.05 11.40 -6.07
C ARG A 87 3.37 12.07 -5.66
N ALA A 88 3.72 12.00 -4.38
CA ALA A 88 4.92 12.63 -3.83
C ALA A 88 6.19 11.79 -4.07
N GLY A 89 6.04 10.60 -4.66
CA GLY A 89 7.12 9.67 -4.95
C GLY A 89 6.87 8.30 -4.32
N ILE A 90 7.95 7.53 -4.27
CA ILE A 90 7.97 6.18 -3.69
C ILE A 90 8.63 6.28 -2.31
N ALA A 91 8.25 5.44 -1.35
CA ALA A 91 8.96 5.17 -0.10
C ALA A 91 8.95 3.65 0.18
N GLY A 92 9.88 3.17 0.99
CA GLY A 92 10.03 1.76 1.37
C GLY A 92 10.92 0.89 0.47
N LEU A 93 11.68 1.49 -0.47
CA LEU A 93 12.50 0.75 -1.44
C LEU A 93 13.77 0.12 -0.81
N ASN A 94 14.58 0.92 -0.12
CA ASN A 94 15.78 0.52 0.63
C ASN A 94 16.24 1.65 1.56
N ALA A 95 17.21 1.37 2.44
CA ALA A 95 17.68 2.34 3.44
C ALA A 95 18.28 3.60 2.78
N GLU A 96 18.99 3.46 1.66
CA GLU A 96 19.57 4.57 0.91
C GLU A 96 18.48 5.50 0.35
N HIS A 97 17.40 4.93 -0.18
CA HIS A 97 16.24 5.64 -0.68
C HIS A 97 15.52 6.40 0.44
N GLU A 98 15.33 5.78 1.60
CA GLU A 98 14.75 6.45 2.78
C GLU A 98 15.59 7.63 3.25
N GLN A 99 16.93 7.51 3.21
CA GLN A 99 17.82 8.61 3.55
C GLN A 99 17.69 9.79 2.56
N ILE A 100 17.51 9.50 1.27
CA ILE A 100 17.29 10.52 0.24
C ILE A 100 15.95 11.23 0.46
N LEU A 101 14.87 10.49 0.70
CA LEU A 101 13.54 11.06 1.00
C LEU A 101 13.57 11.93 2.25
N ALA A 102 14.22 11.47 3.33
CA ALA A 102 14.35 12.23 4.56
C ALA A 102 15.17 13.52 4.38
N ARG A 103 16.15 13.55 3.46
CA ARG A 103 16.86 14.78 3.08
C ARG A 103 15.95 15.72 2.30
N LEU A 104 15.22 15.20 1.31
CA LEU A 104 14.29 15.96 0.48
C LEU A 104 13.17 16.61 1.29
N GLN A 105 12.55 15.85 2.22
CA GLN A 105 11.51 16.37 3.11
C GLN A 105 12.01 17.54 3.97
N ARG A 106 13.24 17.45 4.50
CA ARG A 106 13.86 18.54 5.26
C ARG A 106 14.09 19.78 4.40
N THR A 107 14.54 19.60 3.17
CA THR A 107 14.73 20.70 2.21
C THR A 107 13.39 21.36 1.85
N ILE A 108 12.35 20.58 1.57
CA ILE A 108 11.01 21.10 1.25
C ILE A 108 10.45 21.91 2.41
N ASN A 109 10.52 21.38 3.63
CA ASN A 109 10.00 22.05 4.83
C ASN A 109 10.80 23.32 5.22
N ALA A 110 12.00 23.51 4.67
CA ALA A 110 12.83 24.69 4.91
C ALA A 110 12.51 25.85 3.94
N ILE A 111 11.67 25.63 2.92
CA ILE A 111 11.21 26.67 2.01
C ILE A 111 10.01 27.37 2.67
N PRO A 112 10.06 28.69 2.93
CA PRO A 112 8.93 29.41 3.49
C PRO A 112 7.76 29.45 2.49
N HIS A 113 6.56 29.14 2.98
CA HIS A 113 5.29 29.21 2.25
C HIS A 113 4.55 30.52 2.53
#